data_AF-A0A6U4P2T1-F1
#
_entry.id   AF-A0A6U4P2T1-F1
#
_cell.length_a   1.000
_cell.length_b   1.000
_cell.length_c   1.000
_cell.angle_alpha   90.00
_cell.angle_beta   90.00
_cell.angle_gamma   90.00
#
_symmetry.space_group_name_H-M   'P 1'
#
loop_
_entity.id
_entity.type
_entity.pdbx_description
1 polymer ?
#
loop_
_entity_poly.entity_id
_entity_poly.type
_entity_poly.pdbx_seq_one_letter_code
_entity_poly.pdbx_strand_id
1 'polypeptide(L)'
;MVEVMQREAAGAQPAEAVAGSAEEEALGHSAYPVPRRCTYDLCESPTDSRHFHRIDKYTKAGGQDWSVLVGRVLCETCYSRYRRNGSLVRSDSHRPLAASDRKCSYAGCDHPTESRDFYRINKKTMAGGQDWSKIVGWVLCDACYAQFKRRGTLVRCDAKAPIVGNERRCTNPKCDKPTESSYFHRIGDGSTKAGGRDWKCLAGNVLCHLCYMRFKDRGTLERSEKHKRRAPQAPAADAGEAPPAVKMPRLEGPTMLMPGFLPGFFGGMGG
;
A
#
# COMPACT_ATOMS: atom_id res chain seq x y z
N MET A 1 -36.28 -32.68 -0.21
CA MET A 1 -37.34 -32.00 0.58
C MET A 1 -36.90 -30.57 0.75
N VAL A 2 -37.56 -29.66 0.02
CA VAL A 2 -37.20 -28.25 -0.09
C VAL A 2 -38.20 -27.50 0.78
N GLU A 3 -37.76 -26.99 1.93
CA GLU A 3 -38.59 -26.13 2.77
C GLU A 3 -38.66 -24.73 2.17
N VAL A 4 -39.84 -24.41 1.66
CA VAL A 4 -40.25 -23.08 1.21
C VAL A 4 -40.64 -22.29 2.46
N MET A 5 -39.79 -21.35 2.89
CA MET A 5 -40.18 -20.35 3.88
C MET A 5 -40.72 -19.10 3.19
N GLN A 6 -42.04 -19.08 3.01
CA GLN A 6 -42.83 -17.87 2.83
C GLN A 6 -42.88 -17.12 4.16
N ARG A 7 -42.46 -15.85 4.16
CA ARG A 7 -42.90 -14.88 5.19
C ARG A 7 -43.29 -13.56 4.52
N GLU A 8 -44.60 -13.45 4.35
CA GLU A 8 -45.32 -12.20 4.19
C GLU A 8 -45.28 -11.39 5.48
N ALA A 9 -45.30 -10.06 5.33
CA ALA A 9 -46.24 -9.12 5.96
C ALA A 9 -45.56 -7.77 6.19
N ALA A 10 -45.78 -6.88 5.22
CA ALA A 10 -45.58 -5.45 5.36
C ALA A 10 -46.56 -4.90 6.40
N GLY A 11 -46.07 -4.58 7.59
CA GLY A 11 -46.77 -3.76 8.57
C GLY A 11 -46.43 -2.30 8.34
N ALA A 12 -47.27 -1.59 7.57
CA ALA A 12 -47.25 -0.14 7.49
C ALA A 12 -47.74 0.43 8.83
N GLN A 13 -46.86 1.13 9.54
CA GLN A 13 -47.25 1.91 10.72
C GLN A 13 -47.78 3.28 10.29
N PRO A 14 -48.85 3.79 10.95
CA PRO A 14 -49.37 5.12 10.68
C PRO A 14 -48.37 6.18 11.14
N ALA A 15 -48.10 7.13 10.24
CA ALA A 15 -47.36 8.33 10.54
C ALA A 15 -48.23 9.24 11.44
N GLU A 16 -48.08 9.11 12.75
CA GLU A 16 -48.58 10.13 13.69
C GLU A 16 -47.70 11.36 13.59
N ALA A 17 -48.22 12.37 12.90
CA ALA A 17 -47.71 13.72 12.90
C ALA A 17 -47.88 14.33 14.29
N VAL A 18 -46.88 14.13 15.15
CA VAL A 18 -46.76 14.89 16.40
C VAL A 18 -46.32 16.30 16.04
N ALA A 19 -47.30 17.21 15.98
CA ALA A 19 -47.08 18.65 16.02
C ALA A 19 -46.50 19.02 17.38
N GLY A 20 -45.18 18.88 17.52
CA GLY A 20 -44.39 19.30 18.67
C GLY A 20 -43.96 20.76 18.50
N SER A 21 -44.73 21.63 19.15
CA SER A 21 -44.39 22.93 19.74
C SER A 21 -42.98 23.48 19.46
N ALA A 22 -42.92 24.52 18.64
CA ALA A 22 -41.74 25.34 18.35
C ALA A 22 -41.55 26.48 19.40
N GLU A 23 -41.64 26.18 20.70
CA GLU A 23 -41.54 27.20 21.76
C GLU A 23 -40.56 26.81 22.89
N GLU A 24 -39.34 26.38 22.55
CA GLU A 24 -38.26 26.28 23.55
C GLU A 24 -36.85 26.63 23.01
N GLU A 25 -36.74 27.58 22.08
CA GLU A 25 -35.44 28.14 21.63
C GLU A 25 -35.18 29.56 22.14
N ALA A 26 -35.36 29.79 23.45
CA ALA A 26 -34.95 31.05 24.08
C ALA A 26 -34.36 30.90 25.50
N LEU A 27 -33.98 29.68 25.91
CA LEU A 27 -33.20 29.50 27.14
C LEU A 27 -31.71 29.71 26.86
N GLY A 28 -31.33 30.98 26.90
CA GLY A 28 -30.08 31.44 27.48
C GLY A 28 -28.82 30.74 26.97
N HIS A 29 -28.18 31.35 25.96
CA HIS A 29 -26.74 31.30 25.84
C HIS A 29 -26.14 31.79 27.16
N SER A 30 -25.94 30.85 28.07
CA SER A 30 -25.45 31.08 29.42
C SER A 30 -24.12 31.84 29.26
N ALA A 31 -24.11 33.10 29.66
CA ALA A 31 -22.97 34.02 29.59
C ALA A 31 -21.81 33.61 30.52
N TYR A 32 -21.77 32.35 30.95
CA TYR A 32 -20.65 31.78 31.65
C TYR A 32 -19.57 31.47 30.61
N PRO A 33 -18.38 32.09 30.72
CA PRO A 33 -17.28 31.80 29.81
C PRO A 33 -16.99 30.31 29.88
N VAL A 34 -17.22 29.62 28.76
CA VAL A 34 -16.95 28.18 28.64
C VAL A 34 -15.48 27.98 29.01
N PRO A 35 -15.16 27.09 29.97
CA PRO A 35 -13.79 26.80 30.36
C PRO A 35 -12.97 26.48 29.10
N ARG A 36 -11.98 27.32 28.79
CA ARG A 36 -11.09 27.17 27.63
C ARG A 36 -10.02 26.10 27.88
N ARG A 37 -10.43 24.94 28.39
CA ARG A 37 -9.53 23.84 28.72
C ARG A 37 -10.18 22.49 28.42
N CYS A 38 -9.44 21.63 27.74
CA CYS A 38 -9.78 20.23 27.56
C CYS A 38 -9.76 19.52 28.92
N THR A 39 -10.86 18.87 29.25
CA THR A 39 -11.07 18.08 30.49
C THR A 39 -10.63 16.62 30.34
N TYR A 40 -9.98 16.26 29.22
CA TYR A 40 -9.39 14.95 29.06
C TYR A 40 -7.98 14.94 29.68
N ASP A 41 -7.76 14.07 30.66
CA ASP A 41 -6.56 14.06 31.51
C ASP A 41 -5.27 13.78 30.71
N LEU A 42 -5.36 13.07 29.59
CA LEU A 42 -4.21 12.73 28.72
C LEU A 42 -4.10 13.64 27.49
N CYS A 43 -4.70 14.83 27.51
CA CYS A 43 -4.53 15.82 26.46
C CYS A 43 -3.14 16.48 26.55
N GLU A 44 -2.35 16.44 25.48
CA GLU A 44 -1.00 17.05 25.43
C GLU A 44 -1.03 18.58 25.57
N SER A 45 -2.04 19.21 24.98
CA SER A 45 -2.20 20.67 24.97
C SER A 45 -3.64 21.01 25.32
N PRO A 46 -4.03 20.97 26.62
CA PRO A 46 -5.41 21.16 27.01
C PRO A 46 -5.91 22.58 26.76
N THR A 47 -5.03 23.57 26.59
CA THR A 47 -5.38 25.00 26.41
C THR A 47 -5.16 25.52 24.99
N ASP A 48 -4.37 24.84 24.14
CA ASP A 48 -3.91 25.40 22.86
C ASP A 48 -4.90 25.22 21.69
N SER A 49 -6.19 25.08 21.99
CA SER A 49 -7.20 24.89 20.95
C SER A 49 -7.99 26.16 20.69
N ARG A 50 -8.27 26.42 19.41
CA ARG A 50 -9.18 27.50 19.00
C ARG A 50 -10.64 27.17 19.28
N HIS A 51 -10.98 25.88 19.34
CA HIS A 51 -12.34 25.38 19.53
C HIS A 51 -12.40 24.32 20.62
N PHE A 52 -13.42 24.44 21.47
CA PHE A 52 -13.72 23.50 22.52
C PHE A 52 -15.15 23.03 22.37
N HIS A 53 -15.36 21.72 22.46
CA HIS A 53 -16.65 21.07 22.30
C HIS A 53 -17.09 20.54 23.66
N ARG A 54 -18.21 21.05 24.17
CA ARG A 54 -18.86 20.46 25.34
C ARG A 54 -19.69 19.28 24.88
N ILE A 55 -19.44 18.11 25.44
CA ILE A 55 -20.19 16.90 25.13
C ILE A 55 -21.41 16.86 26.02
N ASP A 56 -22.59 16.80 25.41
CA ASP A 56 -23.88 16.68 26.08
C ASP A 56 -24.51 15.31 25.81
N LYS A 57 -25.64 15.04 26.48
CA LYS A 57 -26.42 13.79 26.30
C LYS A 57 -27.00 13.62 24.89
N TYR A 58 -26.99 14.67 24.07
CA TYR A 58 -27.57 14.69 22.73
C TYR A 58 -26.51 14.64 21.62
N THR A 59 -25.23 14.64 21.99
CA THR A 59 -24.12 14.66 21.05
C THR A 59 -24.08 13.34 20.27
N LYS A 60 -24.44 13.41 18.98
CA LYS A 60 -24.45 12.29 18.05
C LYS A 60 -23.53 12.61 16.86
N ALA A 61 -22.23 12.40 17.04
CA ALA A 61 -21.25 12.64 15.98
C ALA A 61 -20.45 11.37 15.63
N GLY A 62 -20.30 11.10 14.32
CA GLY A 62 -19.41 10.04 13.83
C GLY A 62 -19.84 8.59 14.13
N GLY A 63 -21.11 8.37 14.52
CA GLY A 63 -21.64 7.04 14.84
C GLY A 63 -20.99 6.39 16.07
N GLN A 64 -20.36 7.17 16.94
CA GLN A 64 -19.73 6.69 18.17
C GLN A 64 -20.64 6.92 19.38
N ASP A 65 -20.46 6.13 20.43
CA ASP A 65 -21.13 6.34 21.71
C ASP A 65 -20.41 7.42 22.53
N TRP A 66 -21.08 8.54 22.78
CA TRP A 66 -20.54 9.68 23.55
C TRP A 66 -20.93 9.66 25.03
N SER A 67 -21.72 8.67 25.47
CA SER A 67 -22.27 8.58 26.83
C SER A 67 -21.20 8.70 27.93
N VAL A 68 -20.04 8.07 27.73
CA VAL A 68 -18.90 8.08 28.67
C VAL A 68 -18.19 9.43 28.78
N LEU A 69 -18.45 10.36 27.85
CA LEU A 69 -17.84 11.69 27.81
C LEU A 69 -18.83 12.82 28.11
N VAL A 70 -20.11 12.53 28.41
CA VAL A 70 -21.11 13.55 28.72
C VAL A 70 -20.65 14.41 29.90
N GLY A 71 -20.76 15.73 29.74
CA GLY A 71 -20.30 16.74 30.70
C GLY A 71 -18.84 17.16 30.54
N ARG A 72 -18.03 16.43 29.74
CA ARG A 72 -16.65 16.80 29.45
C ARG A 72 -16.57 17.86 28.35
N VAL A 73 -15.54 18.68 28.42
CA VAL A 73 -15.13 19.61 27.37
C VAL A 73 -13.88 19.06 26.68
N LEU A 74 -13.92 18.90 25.36
CA LEU A 74 -12.81 18.41 24.55
C LEU A 74 -12.26 19.50 23.65
N CYS A 75 -10.95 19.58 23.48
CA CYS A 75 -10.38 20.37 22.38
C CYS A 75 -10.72 19.75 21.02
N GLU A 76 -10.63 20.55 19.94
CA GLU A 76 -10.90 20.10 18.57
C GLU A 76 -10.18 18.80 18.22
N THR A 77 -8.89 18.67 18.55
CA THR A 77 -8.10 17.48 18.25
C THR A 77 -8.61 16.22 18.97
N CYS A 78 -9.02 16.35 20.24
CA CYS A 78 -9.57 15.24 21.01
C CYS A 78 -10.96 14.86 20.51
N TYR A 79 -11.82 15.85 20.25
CA TYR A 79 -13.15 15.66 19.68
C TYR A 79 -13.09 14.93 18.34
N SER A 80 -12.30 15.45 17.39
CA SER A 80 -12.10 14.84 16.06
C SER A 80 -11.44 13.46 16.11
N ARG A 81 -10.67 13.15 17.16
CA ARG A 81 -10.14 11.79 17.38
C ARG A 81 -11.24 10.84 17.84
N TYR A 82 -11.98 11.21 18.88
CA TYR A 82 -13.05 10.36 19.39
C TYR A 82 -14.11 10.13 18.33
N ARG A 83 -14.52 11.17 17.61
CA ARG A 83 -15.48 11.08 16.50
C ARG A 83 -15.07 10.07 15.43
N ARG A 84 -13.77 9.94 15.14
CA ARG A 84 -13.26 9.00 14.12
C ARG A 84 -13.02 7.59 14.65
N ASN A 85 -12.57 7.47 15.90
CA ASN A 85 -12.01 6.23 16.43
C ASN A 85 -12.82 5.60 17.58
N GLY A 86 -13.81 6.31 18.11
CA GLY A 86 -14.55 5.90 19.32
C GLY A 86 -13.72 5.87 20.60
N SER A 87 -12.49 6.41 20.57
CA SER A 87 -11.58 6.41 21.72
C SER A 87 -10.68 7.64 21.73
N LEU A 88 -10.50 8.22 22.92
CA LEU A 88 -9.59 9.34 23.16
C LEU A 88 -8.15 8.89 23.40
N VAL A 89 -7.97 7.61 23.78
CA VAL A 89 -6.67 7.02 24.04
C VAL A 89 -5.86 7.13 22.75
N ARG A 90 -4.76 7.90 22.80
CA ARG A 90 -3.77 7.84 21.74
C ARG A 90 -3.27 6.41 21.71
N SER A 91 -3.33 5.79 20.55
CA SER A 91 -2.56 4.58 20.36
C SER A 91 -1.10 4.95 20.61
N ASP A 92 -0.50 4.38 21.66
CA ASP A 92 0.89 4.61 22.06
C ASP A 92 1.88 4.33 20.91
N SER A 93 1.39 3.72 19.82
CA SER A 93 2.07 3.51 18.56
C SER A 93 2.71 4.77 17.96
N HIS A 94 2.26 5.97 18.31
CA HIS A 94 2.81 7.23 17.76
C HIS A 94 3.73 7.99 18.71
N ARG A 95 3.97 7.50 19.93
CA ARG A 95 4.97 8.12 20.79
C ARG A 95 6.35 7.74 20.24
N PRO A 96 7.26 8.70 20.00
CA PRO A 96 8.63 8.39 19.63
C PRO A 96 9.22 7.44 20.66
N LEU A 97 9.68 6.27 20.20
CA LEU A 97 10.40 5.34 21.05
C LEU A 97 11.74 5.95 21.47
N ALA A 98 12.18 5.64 22.69
CA ALA A 98 13.51 6.00 23.15
C ALA A 98 14.57 5.47 22.17
N ALA A 99 15.69 6.17 22.00
CA ALA A 99 16.72 5.80 21.03
C ALA A 99 17.22 4.35 21.21
N SER A 100 17.28 3.86 22.45
CA SER A 100 17.61 2.46 22.79
C SER A 100 16.64 1.43 22.21
N ASP A 101 15.37 1.82 22.04
CA ASP A 101 14.26 0.93 21.65
C ASP A 101 13.97 1.02 20.15
N ARG A 102 14.69 1.88 19.40
CA ARG A 102 14.52 2.11 17.95
C ARG A 102 15.24 1.05 17.11
N LYS A 103 14.88 -0.21 17.33
CA LYS A 103 15.36 -1.34 16.53
C LYS A 103 14.20 -2.26 16.17
N CYS A 104 14.08 -2.57 14.88
CA CYS A 104 13.11 -3.53 14.39
C CYS A 104 13.41 -4.91 14.98
N SER A 105 12.45 -5.50 15.68
CA SER A 105 12.54 -6.81 16.31
C SER A 105 12.41 -7.96 15.30
N TYR A 106 11.94 -7.68 14.09
CA TYR A 106 11.81 -8.70 13.05
C TYR A 106 13.19 -9.10 12.51
N ALA A 107 13.57 -10.36 12.72
CA ALA A 107 14.87 -10.89 12.31
C ALA A 107 15.14 -10.77 10.79
N GLY A 108 14.10 -10.80 9.95
CA GLY A 108 14.22 -10.69 8.49
C GLY A 108 14.17 -9.25 7.95
N CYS A 109 14.42 -8.23 8.78
CA CYS A 109 14.44 -6.83 8.38
C CYS A 109 15.85 -6.44 7.85
N ASP A 110 15.94 -5.91 6.63
CA ASP A 110 17.25 -5.49 6.06
C ASP A 110 17.85 -4.29 6.79
N HIS A 111 17.00 -3.40 7.28
CA HIS A 111 17.37 -2.10 7.85
C HIS A 111 16.72 -1.92 9.22
N PRO A 112 17.15 -2.66 10.25
CA PRO A 112 16.45 -2.67 11.53
C PRO A 112 16.59 -1.36 12.32
N THR A 113 17.56 -0.50 12.03
CA THR A 113 17.84 0.74 12.78
C THR A 113 17.68 2.02 11.97
N GLU A 114 17.56 1.94 10.63
CA GLU A 114 17.61 3.11 9.74
C GLU A 114 16.23 3.75 9.49
N SER A 115 15.18 3.27 10.17
CA SER A 115 13.84 3.80 9.96
C SER A 115 13.61 5.12 10.68
N ARG A 116 12.90 6.03 10.01
CA ARG A 116 12.46 7.29 10.62
C ARG A 116 11.45 7.05 11.74
N ASP A 117 10.60 6.04 11.57
CA ASP A 117 9.51 5.73 12.48
C ASP A 117 9.56 4.26 12.92
N PHE A 118 9.26 4.05 14.21
CA PHE A 118 9.20 2.74 14.83
C PHE A 118 7.90 2.60 15.61
N TYR A 119 7.28 1.44 15.48
CA TYR A 119 5.96 1.15 16.04
C TYR A 119 6.07 -0.03 17.01
N ARG A 120 5.80 0.22 18.30
CA ARG A 120 5.61 -0.87 19.27
C ARG A 120 4.21 -1.44 19.14
N ILE A 121 4.13 -2.75 18.93
CA ILE A 121 2.87 -3.47 18.81
C ILE A 121 2.33 -3.78 20.21
N ASN A 122 1.13 -3.32 20.51
CA ASN A 122 0.47 -3.54 21.78
C ASN A 122 -0.66 -4.57 21.62
N LYS A 123 -1.14 -5.14 22.74
CA LYS A 123 -2.31 -6.03 22.76
C LYS A 123 -3.57 -5.40 22.14
N LYS A 124 -3.64 -4.07 22.12
CA LYS A 124 -4.76 -3.28 21.59
C LYS A 124 -4.57 -2.84 20.13
N THR A 125 -3.46 -3.20 19.48
CA THR A 125 -3.21 -2.80 18.09
C THR A 125 -4.18 -3.57 17.18
N MET A 126 -5.12 -2.84 16.55
CA MET A 126 -6.13 -3.39 15.63
C MET A 126 -5.99 -2.82 14.21
N ALA A 127 -4.80 -2.35 13.83
CA ALA A 127 -4.59 -1.69 12.55
C ALA A 127 -4.75 -2.65 11.36
N GLY A 128 -5.52 -2.25 10.35
CA GLY A 128 -5.62 -2.98 9.07
C GLY A 128 -6.43 -4.28 9.10
N GLY A 129 -7.22 -4.52 10.16
CA GLY A 129 -8.05 -5.72 10.28
C GLY A 129 -7.27 -7.03 10.35
N GLN A 130 -5.98 -6.97 10.69
CA GLN A 130 -5.11 -8.13 10.86
C GLN A 130 -5.03 -8.54 12.33
N ASP A 131 -4.71 -9.81 12.58
CA ASP A 131 -4.41 -10.30 13.92
C ASP A 131 -2.94 -9.99 14.29
N TRP A 132 -2.76 -9.13 15.28
CA TRP A 132 -1.44 -8.73 15.78
C TRP A 132 -0.94 -9.56 16.96
N SER A 133 -1.74 -10.52 17.45
CA SER A 133 -1.51 -11.24 18.71
C SER A 133 -0.14 -11.94 18.75
N LYS A 134 0.32 -12.48 17.61
CA LYS A 134 1.60 -13.21 17.48
C LYS A 134 2.84 -12.33 17.63
N ILE A 135 2.72 -11.02 17.44
CA ILE A 135 3.83 -10.07 17.44
C ILE A 135 3.62 -8.94 18.46
N VAL A 136 2.75 -9.15 19.45
CA VAL A 136 2.59 -8.22 20.58
C VAL A 136 3.93 -8.07 21.31
N GLY A 137 4.29 -6.84 21.64
CA GLY A 137 5.56 -6.47 22.27
C GLY A 137 6.70 -6.19 21.29
N TRP A 138 6.55 -6.56 20.02
CA TRP A 138 7.58 -6.31 19.01
C TRP A 138 7.62 -4.83 18.63
N VAL A 139 8.81 -4.36 18.24
CA VAL A 139 9.00 -3.06 17.62
C VAL A 139 9.23 -3.28 16.13
N LEU A 140 8.44 -2.65 15.28
CA LEU A 140 8.58 -2.74 13.84
C LEU A 140 9.00 -1.39 13.26
N CYS A 141 9.93 -1.40 12.31
CA CYS A 141 10.14 -0.23 11.45
C CYS A 141 8.92 0.03 10.57
N ASP A 142 8.81 1.22 9.99
CA ASP A 142 7.67 1.61 9.13
C ASP A 142 7.42 0.61 7.99
N ALA A 143 8.46 0.17 7.29
CA ALA A 143 8.34 -0.79 6.19
C ALA A 143 7.74 -2.14 6.64
N CYS A 144 8.23 -2.69 7.76
CA CYS A 144 7.74 -3.95 8.30
C CYS A 144 6.32 -3.81 8.86
N TYR A 145 6.02 -2.71 9.56
CA TYR A 145 4.68 -2.41 10.06
C TYR A 145 3.67 -2.31 8.90
N ALA A 146 3.99 -1.55 7.85
CA ALA A 146 3.15 -1.41 6.67
C ALA A 146 2.98 -2.73 5.89
N GLN A 147 4.00 -3.60 5.88
CA GLN A 147 3.89 -4.93 5.30
C GLN A 147 2.90 -5.80 6.08
N PHE A 148 3.06 -5.89 7.41
CA PHE A 148 2.16 -6.69 8.24
C PHE A 148 0.73 -6.15 8.19
N LYS A 149 0.55 -4.83 8.30
CA LYS A 149 -0.77 -4.18 8.18
C LYS A 149 -1.49 -4.52 6.86
N ARG A 150 -0.75 -4.68 5.75
CA ARG A 150 -1.33 -5.02 4.43
C ARG A 150 -1.52 -6.51 4.20
N ARG A 151 -0.64 -7.36 4.75
CA ARG A 151 -0.57 -8.80 4.40
C ARG A 151 -0.93 -9.74 5.54
N GLY A 152 -0.94 -9.28 6.78
CA GLY A 152 -1.05 -10.11 7.98
C GLY A 152 0.18 -10.96 8.27
N THR A 153 1.29 -10.78 7.54
CA THR A 153 2.54 -11.52 7.74
C THR A 153 3.78 -10.67 7.50
N LEU A 154 4.79 -10.86 8.34
CA LEU A 154 6.13 -10.25 8.20
C LEU A 154 7.03 -11.07 7.28
N VAL A 155 6.68 -12.34 7.02
CA VAL A 155 7.40 -13.18 6.07
C VAL A 155 7.42 -12.44 4.75
N ARG A 156 8.60 -11.96 4.41
CA ARG A 156 8.86 -11.47 3.07
C ARG A 156 8.76 -12.71 2.23
N CYS A 157 7.86 -12.71 1.24
CA CYS A 157 7.96 -13.68 0.18
C CYS A 157 9.39 -13.51 -0.33
N ASP A 158 10.24 -14.52 -0.09
CA ASP A 158 11.67 -14.46 -0.37
C ASP A 158 11.82 -13.72 -1.68
N ALA A 159 12.47 -12.55 -1.62
CA ALA A 159 12.60 -11.68 -2.77
C ALA A 159 13.06 -12.59 -3.89
N LYS A 160 12.17 -12.82 -4.87
CA LYS A 160 12.27 -13.95 -5.81
C LYS A 160 13.72 -14.09 -6.17
N ALA A 161 14.34 -15.23 -5.79
CA ALA A 161 15.78 -15.42 -5.89
C ALA A 161 16.24 -14.77 -7.20
N PRO A 162 17.17 -13.80 -7.14
CA PRO A 162 17.50 -12.99 -8.31
C PRO A 162 17.75 -13.94 -9.47
N ILE A 163 17.06 -13.73 -10.58
CA ILE A 163 17.16 -14.62 -11.74
C ILE A 163 18.59 -14.44 -12.27
N VAL A 164 19.46 -15.41 -12.00
CA VAL A 164 20.90 -15.29 -12.25
C VAL A 164 21.19 -15.63 -13.71
N GLY A 165 21.97 -14.78 -14.38
CA GLY A 165 22.57 -15.06 -15.69
C GLY A 165 21.59 -15.50 -16.78
N ASN A 166 21.81 -16.70 -17.31
CA ASN A 166 21.17 -17.27 -18.50
C ASN A 166 19.66 -17.51 -18.34
N GLU A 167 19.14 -17.48 -17.10
CA GLU A 167 17.72 -17.62 -16.80
C GLU A 167 16.91 -16.33 -17.05
N ARG A 168 17.57 -15.20 -17.32
CA ARG A 168 16.91 -13.91 -17.66
C ARG A 168 16.37 -13.91 -19.09
N ARG A 169 15.54 -14.91 -19.42
CA ARG A 169 14.86 -15.05 -20.70
C ARG A 169 13.39 -15.40 -20.48
N CYS A 170 12.51 -14.73 -21.21
CA CYS A 170 11.09 -15.05 -21.25
C CYS A 170 10.90 -16.45 -21.85
N THR A 171 10.29 -17.36 -21.10
CA THR A 171 9.96 -18.73 -21.55
C THR A 171 8.68 -18.79 -22.39
N ASN A 172 7.93 -17.70 -22.52
CA ASN A 172 6.78 -17.64 -23.43
C ASN A 172 7.26 -17.75 -24.90
N PRO A 173 6.87 -18.81 -25.64
CA PRO A 173 7.33 -19.02 -27.02
C PRO A 173 6.84 -17.94 -27.99
N LYS A 174 5.75 -17.22 -27.64
CA LYS A 174 5.18 -16.12 -28.46
C LYS A 174 5.76 -14.74 -28.08
N CYS A 175 6.90 -14.69 -27.38
CA CYS A 175 7.55 -13.44 -26.99
C CYS A 175 8.61 -13.01 -28.01
N ASP A 176 8.37 -11.91 -28.73
CA ASP A 176 9.33 -11.39 -29.73
C ASP A 176 10.69 -10.98 -29.13
N LYS A 177 10.70 -10.56 -27.87
CA LYS A 177 11.86 -9.97 -27.20
C LYS A 177 12.12 -10.68 -25.88
N PRO A 178 12.56 -11.94 -25.91
CA PRO A 178 12.63 -12.75 -24.70
C PRO A 178 13.77 -12.34 -23.77
N THR A 179 14.81 -11.65 -24.25
CA THR A 179 16.00 -11.26 -23.47
C THR A 179 16.09 -9.76 -23.18
N GLU A 180 15.33 -8.91 -23.88
CA GLU A 180 15.48 -7.43 -23.78
C GLU A 180 14.78 -6.79 -22.58
N SER A 181 14.16 -7.57 -21.69
CA SER A 181 13.42 -7.01 -20.56
C SER A 181 14.36 -6.62 -19.42
N SER A 182 14.17 -5.44 -18.85
CA SER A 182 14.86 -5.05 -17.61
C SER A 182 14.40 -5.87 -16.41
N TYR A 183 13.16 -6.38 -16.43
CA TYR A 183 12.55 -7.11 -15.33
C TYR A 183 11.95 -8.45 -15.78
N PHE A 184 12.27 -9.51 -15.03
CA PHE A 184 11.76 -10.86 -15.24
C PHE A 184 11.03 -11.34 -13.99
N HIS A 185 9.95 -12.10 -14.21
CA HIS A 185 9.10 -12.63 -13.17
C HIS A 185 9.10 -14.16 -13.26
N ARG A 186 9.75 -14.83 -12.30
CA ARG A 186 9.60 -16.28 -12.10
C ARG A 186 8.22 -16.56 -11.50
N ILE A 187 7.47 -17.47 -12.11
CA ILE A 187 6.17 -17.93 -11.63
C ILE A 187 6.43 -19.17 -10.78
N GLY A 188 6.16 -19.09 -9.48
CA GLY A 188 6.40 -20.20 -8.55
C GLY A 188 5.23 -21.19 -8.54
N ASP A 189 5.51 -22.42 -8.13
CA ASP A 189 4.53 -23.54 -8.10
C ASP A 189 3.34 -23.30 -7.17
N GLY A 190 3.43 -22.27 -6.30
CA GLY A 190 2.38 -21.83 -5.41
C GLY A 190 2.04 -20.33 -5.52
N SER A 191 2.37 -19.64 -6.62
CA SER A 191 2.04 -18.21 -6.75
C SER A 191 0.55 -18.01 -7.02
N THR A 192 -0.27 -18.21 -5.99
CA THR A 192 -1.71 -18.02 -6.07
C THR A 192 -2.01 -16.52 -5.99
N LYS A 193 -2.55 -15.98 -7.09
CA LYS A 193 -3.37 -14.76 -7.17
C LYS A 193 -2.63 -13.41 -7.25
N ALA A 194 -1.63 -13.26 -8.09
CA ALA A 194 -1.40 -11.92 -8.66
C ALA A 194 -2.58 -11.59 -9.60
N GLY A 195 -3.39 -10.58 -9.26
CA GLY A 195 -4.54 -10.14 -10.07
C GLY A 195 -5.75 -11.08 -10.06
N GLY A 196 -5.87 -11.98 -9.07
CA GLY A 196 -7.04 -12.87 -8.95
C GLY A 196 -7.14 -13.97 -10.02
N ARG A 197 -6.08 -14.18 -10.81
CA ARG A 197 -6.02 -15.22 -11.85
C ARG A 197 -5.32 -16.48 -11.37
N ASP A 198 -5.58 -17.60 -12.04
CA ASP A 198 -4.84 -18.84 -11.87
C ASP A 198 -3.56 -18.80 -12.72
N TRP A 199 -2.43 -19.04 -12.06
CA TRP A 199 -1.09 -19.04 -12.67
C TRP A 199 -0.53 -20.45 -12.81
N LYS A 200 -1.29 -21.49 -12.44
CA LYS A 200 -0.81 -22.88 -12.36
C LYS A 200 -0.25 -23.41 -13.69
N CYS A 201 -0.85 -23.06 -14.83
CA CYS A 201 -0.35 -23.46 -16.16
C CYS A 201 0.98 -22.78 -16.55
N LEU A 202 1.42 -21.79 -15.79
CA LEU A 202 2.67 -21.07 -15.98
C LEU A 202 3.68 -21.34 -14.85
N ALA A 203 3.40 -22.27 -13.94
CA ALA A 203 4.35 -22.64 -12.89
C ALA A 203 5.71 -23.05 -13.48
N GLY A 204 6.80 -22.56 -12.88
CA GLY A 204 8.17 -22.74 -13.36
C GLY A 204 8.60 -21.79 -14.49
N ASN A 205 7.67 -21.10 -15.15
CA ASN A 205 8.02 -20.18 -16.24
C ASN A 205 8.66 -18.88 -15.73
N VAL A 206 9.51 -18.29 -16.58
CA VAL A 206 10.05 -16.95 -16.40
C VAL A 206 9.41 -16.07 -17.46
N LEU A 207 8.66 -15.04 -17.04
CA LEU A 207 8.04 -14.10 -17.97
C LEU A 207 8.77 -12.76 -17.93
N CYS A 208 9.00 -12.16 -19.10
CA CYS A 208 9.36 -10.74 -19.15
C CYS A 208 8.22 -9.87 -18.60
N HIS A 209 8.54 -8.64 -18.21
CA HIS A 209 7.57 -7.71 -17.63
C HIS A 209 6.28 -7.57 -18.47
N LEU A 210 6.42 -7.44 -19.80
CA LEU A 210 5.28 -7.29 -20.71
C LEU A 210 4.37 -8.53 -20.76
N CYS A 211 4.97 -9.72 -20.77
CA CYS A 211 4.19 -10.97 -20.76
C CYS A 211 3.50 -11.19 -19.41
N TYR A 212 4.19 -10.88 -18.31
CA TYR A 212 3.63 -10.97 -16.97
C TYR A 212 2.41 -10.06 -16.79
N MET A 213 2.53 -8.78 -17.15
CA MET A 213 1.41 -7.83 -17.04
C MET A 213 0.24 -8.23 -17.94
N ARG A 214 0.51 -8.69 -19.17
CA ARG A 214 -0.55 -9.18 -20.07
C ARG A 214 -1.33 -10.33 -19.46
N PHE A 215 -0.65 -11.34 -18.90
CA PHE A 215 -1.33 -12.46 -18.27
C PHE A 215 -2.08 -12.02 -17.02
N LYS A 216 -1.48 -11.16 -16.20
CA LYS A 216 -2.13 -10.59 -15.01
C LYS A 216 -3.45 -9.89 -15.36
N ASP A 217 -3.45 -9.09 -16.41
CA ASP A 217 -4.61 -8.27 -16.79
C ASP A 217 -5.66 -9.09 -17.57
N ARG A 218 -5.23 -9.96 -18.49
CA ARG A 218 -6.12 -10.67 -19.42
C ARG A 218 -6.39 -12.13 -19.08
N GLY A 219 -5.58 -12.75 -18.21
CA GLY A 219 -5.60 -14.19 -17.95
C GLY A 219 -5.06 -15.05 -19.11
N THR A 220 -4.46 -14.43 -20.13
CA THR A 220 -3.89 -15.14 -21.29
C THR A 220 -2.63 -14.44 -21.81
N LEU A 221 -1.67 -15.22 -22.30
CA LEU A 221 -0.46 -14.73 -22.96
C LEU A 221 -0.65 -14.44 -24.45
N GLU A 222 -1.81 -14.82 -25.01
CA GLU A 222 -2.10 -14.63 -26.42
C GLU A 222 -2.16 -13.16 -26.78
N ARG A 223 -1.49 -12.82 -27.90
CA ARG A 223 -1.63 -11.48 -28.50
C ARG A 223 -2.99 -11.43 -29.16
N SER A 224 -3.77 -10.41 -28.82
CA SER A 224 -4.96 -10.08 -29.59
C SER A 224 -4.53 -9.86 -31.05
N GLU A 225 -5.02 -10.70 -31.96
CA GLU A 225 -4.69 -10.65 -33.39
C GLU A 225 -4.97 -9.28 -34.03
N LYS A 226 -5.79 -8.47 -33.37
CA LYS A 226 -6.12 -7.09 -33.76
C LYS A 226 -4.89 -6.19 -34.01
N HIS A 227 -3.74 -6.47 -33.40
CA HIS A 227 -2.50 -5.73 -33.69
C HIS A 227 -1.68 -6.29 -34.86
N LYS A 228 -1.91 -7.54 -35.28
CA LYS A 228 -1.20 -8.15 -36.41
C LYS A 228 -1.63 -7.55 -37.77
N ARG A 229 -2.82 -6.96 -37.83
CA ARG A 229 -3.35 -6.29 -39.04
C ARG A 229 -2.86 -4.85 -39.25
N ARG A 230 -2.03 -4.31 -38.35
CA ARG A 230 -1.37 -3.00 -38.51
C ARG A 230 0.15 -3.14 -38.63
N ALA A 231 0.65 -4.27 -39.15
CA ALA A 231 1.94 -4.21 -39.82
C ALA A 231 1.75 -3.22 -41.00
N PRO A 232 2.57 -2.17 -41.13
CA PRO A 232 2.54 -1.37 -42.35
C PRO A 232 2.71 -2.36 -43.49
N GLN A 233 1.71 -2.43 -44.38
CA GLN A 233 1.91 -3.07 -45.66
C GLN A 233 3.16 -2.42 -46.20
N ALA A 234 4.22 -3.21 -46.40
CA ALA A 234 5.42 -2.72 -47.06
C ALA A 234 4.92 -1.93 -48.28
N PRO A 235 5.30 -0.65 -48.43
CA PRO A 235 4.88 0.12 -49.60
C PRO A 235 5.19 -0.77 -50.80
N ALA A 236 4.15 -1.03 -51.60
CA ALA A 236 4.29 -1.83 -52.82
C ALA A 236 5.55 -1.33 -53.51
N ALA A 237 6.50 -2.24 -53.73
CA ALA A 237 7.73 -1.93 -54.42
C ALA A 237 7.34 -1.42 -55.81
N ASP A 238 7.26 -0.09 -55.92
CA ASP A 238 7.22 0.57 -57.20
C ASP A 238 8.55 0.25 -57.86
N ALA A 239 8.47 -0.27 -59.09
CA ALA A 239 9.60 -0.68 -59.90
C ALA A 239 10.33 0.58 -60.39
N GLY A 240 10.95 1.30 -59.46
CA GLY A 240 11.82 2.43 -59.71
C GLY A 240 13.25 1.94 -59.92
N GLU A 241 13.63 1.94 -61.20
CA GLU A 241 14.98 2.13 -61.77
C GLU A 241 16.18 2.02 -60.82
N ALA A 242 17.07 1.09 -61.15
CA ALA A 242 18.31 0.84 -60.42
C ALA A 242 19.16 2.12 -60.30
N PRO A 243 19.52 2.56 -59.08
CA PRO A 243 20.39 3.71 -58.91
C PRO A 243 21.80 3.39 -59.44
N PRO A 244 22.48 4.35 -60.09
CA PRO A 244 23.83 4.16 -60.59
C PRO A 244 24.81 3.90 -59.44
N ALA A 245 25.75 2.97 -59.67
CA ALA A 245 26.74 2.53 -58.72
C ALA A 245 27.60 3.70 -58.20
N VAL A 246 27.34 4.13 -56.97
CA VAL A 246 28.19 5.08 -56.26
C VAL A 246 29.41 4.33 -55.72
N LYS A 247 30.59 4.64 -56.29
CA LYS A 247 31.89 4.22 -55.74
C LYS A 247 32.06 4.81 -54.35
N MET A 248 31.96 3.96 -53.33
CA MET A 248 32.30 4.30 -51.94
C MET A 248 33.82 4.47 -51.82
N PRO A 249 34.32 5.59 -51.29
CA PRO A 249 35.73 5.72 -50.93
C PRO A 249 36.05 4.79 -49.74
N ARG A 250 37.18 4.09 -49.87
CA ARG A 250 37.76 3.20 -48.87
C ARG A 250 38.21 4.05 -47.67
N LEU A 251 37.41 4.05 -46.61
CA LEU A 251 37.79 4.66 -45.33
C LEU A 251 38.82 3.74 -44.64
N GLU A 252 40.08 4.13 -44.69
CA GLU A 252 41.13 3.60 -43.83
C GLU A 252 40.83 4.06 -42.39
N GLY A 253 40.52 3.09 -41.53
CA GLY A 253 40.18 3.35 -40.13
C GLY A 253 41.41 3.65 -39.28
N PRO A 254 41.33 4.58 -38.32
CA PRO A 254 42.43 4.90 -37.42
C PRO A 254 42.65 3.79 -36.38
N THR A 255 43.91 3.40 -36.25
CA THR A 255 44.45 2.51 -35.21
C THR A 255 44.20 3.12 -33.83
N MET A 256 43.27 2.55 -33.06
CA MET A 256 43.05 2.92 -31.66
C MET A 256 44.15 2.30 -30.79
N LEU A 257 45.04 3.15 -30.28
CA LEU A 257 45.97 2.83 -29.19
C LEU A 257 45.16 2.57 -27.90
N MET A 258 45.31 1.37 -27.34
CA MET A 258 44.76 0.99 -26.04
C MET A 258 45.58 1.66 -24.90
N PRO A 259 44.97 2.45 -24.01
CA PRO A 259 45.65 2.93 -22.81
C PRO A 259 45.84 1.80 -21.81
N GLY A 260 47.05 1.75 -21.26
CA GLY A 260 47.57 0.71 -20.38
C GLY A 260 46.78 0.51 -19.09
N PHE A 261 46.71 -0.77 -18.72
CA PHE A 261 46.37 -1.28 -17.40
C PHE A 261 47.37 -0.75 -16.35
N LEU A 262 46.90 0.01 -15.36
CA LEU A 262 47.65 0.29 -14.13
C LEU A 262 47.13 -0.62 -13.01
N PRO A 263 47.93 -1.55 -12.47
CA PRO A 263 47.59 -2.29 -11.26
C PRO A 263 47.76 -1.40 -10.03
N GLY A 264 46.63 -0.91 -9.49
CA GLY A 264 46.58 -0.13 -8.25
C GLY A 264 46.45 -1.01 -7.01
N PHE A 265 47.58 -1.21 -6.34
CA PHE A 265 47.79 -1.18 -4.88
C PHE A 265 46.85 -2.00 -3.96
N PHE A 266 47.41 -3.13 -3.51
CA PHE A 266 47.20 -3.67 -2.17
C PHE A 266 47.68 -2.68 -1.10
N GLY A 267 46.92 -2.49 -0.02
CA GLY A 267 47.43 -1.87 1.19
C GLY A 267 46.36 -1.59 2.23
N GLY A 268 46.41 -2.31 3.36
CA GLY A 268 45.71 -1.90 4.57
C GLY A 268 45.24 -3.02 5.51
N MET A 269 46.19 -3.69 6.18
CA MET A 269 45.95 -4.34 7.47
C MET A 269 46.14 -3.31 8.58
N GLY A 270 45.27 -3.32 9.58
CA GLY A 270 45.43 -2.62 10.86
C GLY A 270 44.07 -2.47 11.53
N GLY A 271 43.82 -2.88 12.77
CA GLY A 271 44.60 -3.62 13.78
C GLY A 271 43.62 -4.15 14.82
#